data_AF-A0A6L3T165-F1
#
_entry.id   AF-A0A6L3T165-F1
#
_cell.length_a   1.000
_cell.length_b   1.000
_cell.length_c   1.000
_cell.angle_alpha   90.00
_cell.angle_beta   90.00
_cell.angle_gamma   90.00
#
_symmetry.space_group_name_H-M   'P 1'
#
loop_
_entity.id
_entity.type
_entity.pdbx_description
1 polymer ?
#
loop_
_entity_poly.entity_id
_entity_poly.type
_entity_poly.pdbx_seq_one_letter_code
_entity_poly.pdbx_strand_id
1 'polypeptide(L)'
;MVRSLLGSRIQLDVTVPDALLYAEADVAQFETALVNLSVNARDAMDGEGRLAITVEAAAFLPAMRHHPEREGAYVAISVRDTGTGIAPEHLSRIFEPFFTTKDVGKGTGLGLSQVFGFAKQSGGDVNVQSEVGAGTRFTIYLRSSARRPDVGAGSSESAAAALGHGNHVLLVEGNSDVGDFASHMLQDLGYEAT
;
A
#
# COMPACT_ATOMS: atom_id res chain seq x y z
N MET A 1 3.28 -0.52 12.05
CA MET A 1 2.12 -0.02 11.29
C MET A 1 0.93 -0.98 11.34
N VAL A 2 0.96 -2.14 10.67
CA VAL A 2 -0.24 -3.01 10.52
C VAL A 2 -0.90 -3.40 11.86
N ARG A 3 -0.12 -3.84 12.85
CA ARG A 3 -0.66 -4.26 14.16
C ARG A 3 -1.49 -3.19 14.88
N SER A 4 -1.16 -1.90 14.75
CA SER A 4 -1.93 -0.82 15.40
C SER A 4 -3.27 -0.55 14.70
N LEU A 5 -3.42 -0.91 13.43
CA LEU A 5 -4.65 -0.71 12.66
C LEU A 5 -5.72 -1.77 12.95
N LEU A 6 -5.29 -2.99 13.27
CA LEU A 6 -6.17 -4.15 13.43
C LEU A 6 -6.83 -4.21 14.81
N GLY A 7 -6.24 -3.58 15.82
CA GLY A 7 -6.69 -3.70 17.21
C GLY A 7 -6.27 -5.02 17.86
N SER A 8 -6.69 -5.25 19.10
CA SER A 8 -6.25 -6.39 19.92
C SER A 8 -6.97 -7.71 19.61
N ARG A 9 -8.13 -7.66 18.95
CA ARG A 9 -8.98 -8.84 18.67
C ARG A 9 -8.69 -9.52 17.33
N ILE A 10 -7.73 -9.01 16.56
CA ILE A 10 -7.27 -9.66 15.33
C ILE A 10 -5.86 -10.20 15.55
N GLN A 11 -5.70 -11.51 15.35
CA GLN A 11 -4.39 -12.14 15.33
C GLN A 11 -3.70 -11.83 14.00
N LEU A 12 -2.50 -11.25 14.07
CA LEU A 12 -1.64 -11.00 12.92
C LEU A 12 -0.53 -12.06 12.86
N ASP A 13 -0.52 -12.85 11.78
CA ASP A 13 0.56 -13.78 11.47
C ASP A 13 1.34 -13.26 10.25
N VAL A 14 2.67 -13.25 10.35
CA VAL A 14 3.53 -12.77 9.27
C VAL A 14 4.56 -13.83 8.94
N THR A 15 4.56 -14.30 7.70
CA THR A 15 5.48 -15.30 7.18
C THR A 15 6.31 -14.69 6.08
N VAL A 16 7.62 -14.63 6.29
CA VAL A 16 8.61 -14.12 5.34
C VAL A 16 9.68 -15.20 5.18
N PRO A 17 10.16 -15.48 3.95
CA PRO A 17 11.20 -16.46 3.72
C PRO A 17 12.52 -16.01 4.38
N ASP A 18 13.35 -16.98 4.76
CA ASP A 18 14.70 -16.71 5.27
C ASP A 18 15.59 -16.06 4.21
N ALA A 19 15.33 -16.37 2.93
CA ALA A 19 16.00 -15.74 1.80
C ALA A 19 15.46 -14.32 1.57
N LEU A 20 16.37 -13.34 1.51
CA LEU A 20 16.00 -11.96 1.21
C LEU A 20 15.44 -11.85 -0.22
N LEU A 21 14.24 -11.27 -0.32
CA LEU A 21 13.60 -10.93 -1.58
C LEU A 21 13.64 -9.41 -1.77
N TYR A 22 14.02 -8.97 -2.96
CA TYR A 22 14.00 -7.55 -3.32
C TYR A 22 13.00 -7.32 -4.44
N ALA A 23 12.28 -6.20 -4.33
CA ALA A 23 11.31 -5.74 -5.31
C ALA A 23 11.52 -4.25 -5.60
N GLU A 24 11.22 -3.85 -6.82
CA GLU A 24 11.20 -2.44 -7.23
C GLU A 24 9.80 -1.87 -7.05
N ALA A 25 9.64 -0.95 -6.10
CA ALA A 25 8.39 -0.27 -5.81
C ALA A 25 8.63 1.03 -5.05
N ASP A 26 7.67 1.95 -5.12
CA ASP A 26 7.61 3.10 -4.21
C ASP A 26 7.19 2.62 -2.81
N VAL A 27 8.02 2.92 -1.81
CA VAL A 27 7.80 2.45 -0.42
C VAL A 27 6.55 3.08 0.20
N ALA A 28 6.29 4.37 -0.03
CA ALA A 28 5.14 5.05 0.56
C ALA A 28 3.82 4.55 -0.04
N GLN A 29 3.80 4.29 -1.35
CA GLN A 29 2.65 3.67 -2.00
C GLN A 29 2.44 2.22 -1.55
N PHE A 30 3.51 1.46 -1.34
CA PHE A 30 3.42 0.10 -0.80
C PHE A 30 2.84 0.08 0.62
N GLU A 31 3.31 0.96 1.49
CA GLU A 31 2.77 1.11 2.84
C GLU A 31 1.29 1.48 2.80
N THR A 32 0.92 2.45 1.96
CA THR A 32 -0.49 2.84 1.76
C THR A 32 -1.33 1.66 1.28
N ALA A 33 -0.83 0.85 0.35
CA ALA A 33 -1.50 -0.35 -0.13
C ALA A 33 -1.72 -1.37 1.00
N LEU A 34 -0.71 -1.61 1.84
CA LEU A 34 -0.84 -2.48 3.01
C LEU A 34 -1.85 -1.95 4.04
N VAL A 35 -1.88 -0.63 4.28
CA VAL A 35 -2.90 -0.01 5.15
C VAL A 35 -4.29 -0.26 4.60
N ASN A 36 -4.51 0.00 3.31
CA ASN A 36 -5.81 -0.19 2.67
C ASN A 36 -6.29 -1.65 2.74
N LEU A 37 -5.40 -2.60 2.47
CA LEU A 37 -5.73 -4.03 2.61
C LEU A 37 -6.02 -4.42 4.07
N SER A 38 -5.24 -3.91 5.02
CA SER A 38 -5.41 -4.22 6.45
C SER A 38 -6.72 -3.65 7.02
N VAL A 39 -7.08 -2.43 6.65
CA VAL A 39 -8.34 -1.80 7.07
C VAL A 39 -9.53 -2.55 6.47
N ASN A 40 -9.47 -2.89 5.18
CA ASN A 40 -10.53 -3.68 4.54
C ASN A 40 -10.69 -5.07 5.16
N ALA A 41 -9.58 -5.74 5.46
CA ALA A 41 -9.59 -7.02 6.16
C ALA A 41 -10.23 -6.91 7.55
N ARG A 42 -9.85 -5.91 8.36
CA ARG A 42 -10.45 -5.67 9.68
C ARG A 42 -11.95 -5.45 9.59
N ASP A 43 -12.39 -4.60 8.66
CA ASP A 43 -13.80 -4.27 8.51
C ASP A 43 -14.60 -5.50 8.04
N ALA A 44 -14.04 -6.35 7.16
CA ALA A 44 -14.65 -7.61 6.73
C ALA A 44 -14.72 -8.67 7.85
N MET A 45 -13.93 -8.50 8.91
CA MET A 45 -13.89 -9.37 10.09
C MET A 45 -14.70 -8.79 11.27
N ASP A 46 -15.39 -7.66 11.09
CA ASP A 46 -16.04 -6.91 12.20
C ASP A 46 -15.10 -6.66 13.40
N GLY A 47 -13.80 -6.50 13.10
CA GLY A 47 -12.75 -6.26 14.10
C GLY A 47 -12.32 -7.48 14.92
N GLU A 48 -12.67 -8.71 14.53
CA GLU A 48 -12.21 -9.95 15.20
C GLU A 48 -11.87 -11.07 14.20
N GLY A 49 -10.71 -11.71 14.34
CA GLY A 49 -10.33 -12.81 13.46
C GLY A 49 -8.83 -12.97 13.26
N ARG A 50 -8.42 -13.42 12.07
CA ARG A 50 -7.01 -13.62 11.72
C ARG A 50 -6.67 -12.91 10.41
N LEU A 51 -5.58 -12.15 10.44
CA LEU A 51 -4.93 -11.61 9.26
C LEU A 51 -3.57 -12.28 9.09
N ALA A 52 -3.34 -12.93 7.95
CA ALA A 52 -2.06 -13.50 7.59
C ALA A 52 -1.41 -12.69 6.47
N ILE A 53 -0.15 -12.29 6.66
CA ILE A 53 0.69 -11.70 5.62
C ILE A 53 1.76 -12.71 5.23
N THR A 54 1.85 -13.04 3.95
CA THR A 54 2.86 -13.96 3.44
C THR A 54 3.63 -13.31 2.32
N VAL A 55 4.95 -13.42 2.35
CA VAL A 55 5.84 -12.98 1.28
C VAL A 55 6.46 -14.21 0.65
N GLU A 56 6.50 -14.29 -0.68
CA GLU A 56 7.12 -15.40 -1.39
C GLU A 56 7.67 -14.96 -2.76
N ALA A 57 8.61 -15.74 -3.30
CA ALA A 57 9.06 -15.57 -4.68
C ALA A 57 8.05 -16.25 -5.63
N ALA A 58 7.73 -15.59 -6.74
CA ALA A 58 6.88 -16.13 -7.79
C ALA A 58 7.59 -16.04 -9.14
N ALA A 59 7.55 -17.13 -9.92
CA ALA A 59 8.16 -17.21 -11.25
C ALA A 59 7.22 -16.76 -12.39
N PHE A 60 5.98 -16.42 -12.05
CA PHE A 60 4.98 -15.95 -13.01
C PHE A 60 3.95 -15.04 -12.31
N LEU A 61 3.35 -14.15 -13.09
CA LEU A 61 2.07 -13.54 -12.77
C LEU A 61 0.96 -14.47 -13.25
N PRO A 62 0.01 -14.87 -12.39
CA PRO A 62 -1.09 -15.71 -12.81
C PRO A 62 -1.98 -15.00 -13.84
N ALA A 63 -2.74 -15.78 -14.62
CA ALA A 63 -3.76 -15.22 -15.50
C ALA A 63 -4.84 -14.47 -14.69
N MET A 64 -5.09 -13.21 -15.01
CA MET A 64 -5.96 -12.31 -14.23
C MET A 64 -6.66 -11.31 -15.13
N ARG A 65 -7.96 -11.06 -14.91
CA ARG A 65 -8.73 -9.98 -15.57
C ARG A 65 -8.39 -9.84 -17.07
N HIS A 66 -8.52 -10.94 -17.81
CA HIS A 66 -8.24 -11.08 -19.26
C HIS A 66 -6.78 -11.00 -19.71
N HIS A 67 -5.82 -10.86 -18.79
CA HIS A 67 -4.40 -10.98 -19.11
C HIS A 67 -3.98 -12.44 -18.98
N PRO A 68 -3.25 -12.99 -19.97
CA PRO A 68 -2.68 -14.32 -19.85
C PRO A 68 -1.62 -14.34 -18.74
N GLU A 69 -1.27 -15.55 -18.29
CA GLU A 69 -0.12 -15.76 -17.43
C GLU A 69 1.15 -15.16 -18.07
N ARG A 70 2.02 -14.57 -17.25
CA ARG A 70 3.26 -13.96 -17.70
C ARG A 70 4.43 -14.47 -16.87
N GLU A 71 5.38 -15.11 -17.52
CA GLU A 71 6.64 -15.49 -16.88
C GLU A 71 7.44 -14.26 -16.43
N GLY A 72 8.14 -14.40 -15.31
CA GLY A 72 9.04 -13.39 -14.79
C GLY A 72 9.32 -13.57 -13.29
N ALA A 73 10.36 -12.92 -12.78
CA ALA A 73 10.64 -12.93 -11.36
C ALA A 73 9.78 -11.88 -10.65
N TYR A 74 8.95 -12.32 -9.71
CA TYR A 74 8.08 -11.47 -8.90
C TYR A 74 8.26 -11.77 -7.41
N VAL A 75 8.00 -10.76 -6.59
CA VAL A 75 7.74 -10.93 -5.16
C VAL A 75 6.23 -10.86 -4.98
N ALA A 76 5.64 -11.93 -4.46
CA ALA A 76 4.24 -12.01 -4.14
C ALA A 76 4.04 -11.71 -2.65
N ILE A 77 3.24 -10.69 -2.35
CA ILE A 77 2.84 -10.31 -0.98
C ILE A 77 1.34 -10.57 -0.85
N SER A 78 0.98 -11.63 -0.15
CA SER A 78 -0.39 -11.97 0.17
C SER A 78 -0.84 -11.35 1.49
N VAL A 79 -2.05 -10.80 1.51
CA VAL A 79 -2.80 -10.42 2.72
C VAL A 79 -4.09 -11.23 2.73
N ARG A 80 -4.23 -12.14 3.70
CA ARG A 80 -5.39 -13.03 3.85
C ARG A 80 -6.11 -12.79 5.15
N ASP A 81 -7.40 -12.46 5.07
CA ASP A 81 -8.30 -12.39 6.22
C ASP A 81 -9.19 -13.64 6.33
N THR A 82 -9.84 -13.78 7.49
CA THR A 82 -10.89 -14.77 7.76
C THR A 82 -12.27 -14.11 7.88
N GLY A 83 -12.47 -13.00 7.17
CA GLY A 83 -13.71 -12.22 7.23
C GLY A 83 -14.85 -12.84 6.42
N THR A 84 -15.85 -12.02 6.11
CA THR A 84 -17.06 -12.44 5.38
C THR A 84 -16.82 -12.87 3.94
N GLY A 85 -15.66 -12.56 3.35
CA GLY A 85 -15.42 -12.73 1.93
C GLY A 85 -16.18 -11.71 1.06
N ILE A 86 -16.02 -11.85 -0.26
CA ILE A 86 -16.58 -10.98 -1.30
C ILE A 86 -17.46 -11.82 -2.21
N ALA A 87 -18.69 -11.36 -2.45
CA ALA A 87 -19.62 -12.02 -3.36
C ALA A 87 -19.10 -12.01 -4.82
N PRO A 88 -19.25 -13.11 -5.59
CA PRO A 88 -18.70 -13.23 -6.94
C PRO A 88 -19.08 -12.08 -7.89
N GLU A 89 -20.29 -11.56 -7.78
CA GLU A 89 -20.83 -10.44 -8.55
C GLU A 89 -20.08 -9.11 -8.32
N HIS A 90 -19.32 -9.00 -7.24
CA HIS A 90 -18.55 -7.81 -6.91
C HIS A 90 -17.08 -7.91 -7.34
N LEU A 91 -16.53 -9.12 -7.52
CA LEU A 91 -15.11 -9.34 -7.77
C LEU A 91 -14.56 -8.60 -9.00
N SER A 92 -15.38 -8.42 -10.04
CA SER A 92 -14.98 -7.66 -11.24
C SER A 92 -14.90 -6.15 -11.01
N ARG A 93 -15.58 -5.65 -9.97
CA ARG A 93 -15.78 -4.21 -9.71
C ARG A 93 -15.05 -3.68 -8.49
N ILE A 94 -14.53 -4.54 -7.61
CA ILE A 94 -13.89 -4.12 -6.36
C ILE A 94 -12.67 -3.21 -6.54
N PHE A 95 -12.08 -3.17 -7.74
CA PHE A 95 -10.96 -2.29 -8.07
C PHE A 95 -11.40 -1.01 -8.80
N GLU A 96 -12.69 -0.85 -9.12
CA GLU A 96 -13.24 0.38 -9.67
C GLU A 96 -13.17 1.50 -8.62
N PRO A 97 -12.75 2.72 -9.00
CA PRO A 97 -12.78 3.85 -8.09
C PRO A 97 -14.18 4.10 -7.52
N PHE A 98 -14.25 4.41 -6.23
CA PHE A 98 -15.49 4.69 -5.48
C PHE A 98 -16.45 3.51 -5.32
N PHE A 99 -16.13 2.32 -5.84
CA PHE A 99 -16.94 1.15 -5.58
C PHE A 99 -16.86 0.74 -4.11
N THR A 100 -18.01 0.59 -3.46
CA THR A 100 -18.08 0.07 -2.10
C THR A 100 -19.42 -0.62 -1.85
N THR A 101 -19.40 -1.67 -1.04
CA THR A 101 -20.58 -2.35 -0.50
C THR A 101 -20.90 -1.90 0.93
N LYS A 102 -20.09 -1.00 1.50
CA LYS A 102 -20.25 -0.48 2.86
C LYS A 102 -21.33 0.61 2.90
N ASP A 103 -21.90 0.82 4.07
CA ASP A 103 -22.85 1.91 4.31
C ASP A 103 -22.24 3.28 3.98
N VAL A 104 -23.12 4.25 3.70
CA VAL A 104 -22.74 5.64 3.43
C VAL A 104 -21.86 6.19 4.56
N GLY A 105 -20.68 6.70 4.20
CA GLY A 105 -19.72 7.26 5.15
C GLY A 105 -18.76 6.25 5.81
N LYS A 106 -18.95 4.94 5.62
CA LYS A 106 -18.04 3.91 6.16
C LYS A 106 -16.92 3.46 5.22
N GLY A 107 -16.83 4.08 4.05
CA GLY A 107 -15.74 3.86 3.11
C GLY A 107 -15.83 4.80 1.93
N THR A 108 -14.68 5.28 1.46
CA THR A 108 -14.57 6.11 0.26
C THR A 108 -14.64 5.30 -1.04
N GLY A 109 -14.51 3.98 -0.95
CA GLY A 109 -14.37 3.08 -2.10
C GLY A 109 -13.06 3.24 -2.87
N LEU A 110 -12.09 3.99 -2.34
CA LEU A 110 -10.82 4.26 -3.04
C LEU A 110 -9.68 3.30 -2.68
N GLY A 111 -9.78 2.59 -1.54
CA GLY A 111 -8.66 1.81 -1.01
C GLY A 111 -8.15 0.73 -1.97
N LEU A 112 -9.04 -0.12 -2.49
CA LEU A 112 -8.66 -1.19 -3.42
C LEU A 112 -8.27 -0.65 -4.81
N SER A 113 -8.89 0.43 -5.30
CA SER A 113 -8.45 1.07 -6.54
C SER A 113 -7.04 1.64 -6.45
N GLN A 114 -6.65 2.17 -5.28
CA GLN A 114 -5.28 2.64 -5.02
C GLN A 114 -4.29 1.47 -4.97
N VAL A 115 -4.65 0.36 -4.32
CA VAL A 115 -3.82 -0.87 -4.33
C VAL A 115 -3.58 -1.36 -5.75
N PHE A 116 -4.64 -1.39 -6.58
CA PHE A 116 -4.53 -1.77 -7.98
C PHE A 116 -3.63 -0.82 -8.77
N GLY A 117 -3.81 0.50 -8.61
CA GLY A 117 -2.98 1.51 -9.25
C GLY A 117 -1.50 1.37 -8.89
N PHE A 118 -1.18 1.21 -7.60
CA PHE A 118 0.17 0.98 -7.11
C PHE A 118 0.80 -0.28 -7.74
N ALA A 119 0.10 -1.41 -7.73
CA ALA A 119 0.61 -2.66 -8.28
C ALA A 119 0.94 -2.53 -9.78
N LYS A 120 0.07 -1.85 -10.54
CA LYS A 120 0.29 -1.60 -11.97
C LYS A 120 1.45 -0.63 -12.23
N GLN A 121 1.55 0.45 -11.47
CA GLN A 121 2.65 1.41 -11.58
C GLN A 121 4.01 0.77 -11.25
N SER A 122 4.02 -0.21 -10.35
CA SER A 122 5.22 -1.00 -9.99
C SER A 122 5.55 -2.12 -10.98
N GLY A 123 4.93 -2.14 -12.17
CA GLY A 123 5.17 -3.16 -13.20
C GLY A 123 4.62 -4.55 -12.88
N GLY A 124 3.74 -4.63 -11.87
CA GLY A 124 3.14 -5.85 -11.36
C GLY A 124 1.62 -5.91 -11.56
N ASP A 125 0.94 -6.63 -10.67
CA ASP A 125 -0.52 -6.74 -10.65
C ASP A 125 -0.99 -7.17 -9.25
N VAL A 126 -2.30 -7.12 -9.01
CA VAL A 126 -2.92 -7.64 -7.78
C VAL A 126 -3.93 -8.71 -8.13
N ASN A 127 -3.84 -9.87 -7.47
CA ASN A 127 -4.85 -10.94 -7.55
C ASN A 127 -5.79 -10.88 -6.35
N VAL A 128 -7.00 -11.40 -6.53
CA VAL A 128 -7.97 -11.61 -5.45
C VAL A 128 -8.52 -13.03 -5.53
N GLN A 129 -8.53 -13.70 -4.38
CA GLN A 129 -9.22 -14.97 -4.17
C GLN A 129 -10.13 -14.79 -2.97
N SER A 130 -11.43 -14.94 -3.15
CA SER A 130 -12.41 -14.73 -2.09
C SER A 130 -13.57 -15.69 -2.23
N GLU A 131 -14.07 -16.16 -1.09
CA GLU A 131 -15.26 -16.97 -1.00
C GLU A 131 -16.10 -16.48 0.18
N VAL A 132 -17.41 -16.35 -0.04
CA VAL A 132 -18.35 -15.86 0.98
C VAL A 132 -18.31 -16.79 2.19
N GLY A 133 -18.03 -16.23 3.37
CA GLY A 133 -17.89 -16.94 4.63
C GLY A 133 -16.52 -17.56 4.90
N ALA A 134 -15.58 -17.53 3.93
CA ALA A 134 -14.24 -18.11 4.08
C ALA A 134 -13.11 -17.07 4.10
N GLY A 135 -13.44 -15.79 3.92
CA GLY A 135 -12.50 -14.66 3.90
C GLY A 135 -11.96 -14.33 2.52
N THR A 136 -11.01 -13.40 2.49
CA THR A 136 -10.39 -12.93 1.26
C THR A 136 -8.87 -13.00 1.33
N ARG A 137 -8.25 -13.32 0.19
CA ARG A 137 -6.81 -13.20 -0.04
C ARG A 137 -6.58 -12.24 -1.19
N PHE A 138 -5.91 -11.12 -0.91
CA PHE A 138 -5.31 -10.28 -1.94
C PHE A 138 -3.83 -10.63 -2.06
N THR A 139 -3.32 -10.71 -3.29
CA THR A 139 -1.88 -10.93 -3.54
C THR A 139 -1.35 -9.83 -4.44
N ILE A 140 -0.49 -8.97 -3.92
CA ILE A 140 0.24 -7.97 -4.71
C ILE A 140 1.49 -8.65 -5.26
N TYR A 141 1.67 -8.58 -6.58
CA TYR A 141 2.89 -9.01 -7.25
C TYR A 141 3.69 -7.78 -7.62
N LEU A 142 4.96 -7.74 -7.24
CA LEU A 142 5.93 -6.70 -7.60
C LEU A 142 7.07 -7.33 -8.40
N ARG A 143 7.64 -6.60 -9.35
CA ARG A 143 8.80 -7.10 -10.11
C ARG A 143 9.97 -7.32 -9.15
N SER A 144 10.53 -8.52 -9.17
CA SER A 144 11.72 -8.81 -8.36
C SER A 144 12.93 -8.09 -8.97
N SER A 145 13.79 -7.58 -8.08
CA SER A 145 15.09 -7.04 -8.46
C SER A 145 16.18 -7.98 -7.97
N ALA A 146 17.16 -8.26 -8.83
CA ALA A 146 18.38 -8.96 -8.42
C ALA A 146 19.33 -8.05 -7.62
N ARG A 147 19.06 -6.74 -7.61
CA ARG A 147 19.93 -5.75 -6.99
C ARG A 147 19.59 -5.64 -5.51
N ARG A 148 20.49 -6.14 -4.66
CA ARG A 148 20.52 -5.77 -3.24
C ARG A 148 20.61 -4.23 -3.18
N PRO A 149 19.78 -3.55 -2.39
CA PRO A 149 19.97 -2.12 -2.13
C PRO A 149 21.41 -1.93 -1.67
N ASP A 150 22.12 -0.95 -2.23
CA ASP A 150 23.44 -0.59 -1.72
C ASP A 150 23.27 -0.09 -0.28
N VAL A 151 23.42 -0.98 0.71
CA VAL A 151 23.41 -0.62 2.13
C VAL A 151 24.76 0.01 2.54
N GLY A 152 25.43 0.69 1.60
CA GLY A 152 26.83 1.09 1.72
C GLY A 152 27.33 2.03 0.64
N ALA A 153 26.57 3.05 0.25
CA ALA A 153 27.06 4.25 -0.42
C ALA A 153 26.04 5.39 -0.23
N GLY A 154 25.83 5.76 1.03
CA GLY A 154 24.85 6.77 1.43
C GLY A 154 24.76 6.96 2.94
N SER A 155 25.82 6.67 3.68
CA SER A 155 26.04 7.34 4.96
C SER A 155 26.42 8.79 4.66
N SER A 156 25.41 9.60 4.36
CA SER A 156 25.37 10.95 4.88
C SER A 156 24.41 10.83 6.05
N GLU A 157 24.84 10.73 7.31
CA GLU A 157 25.26 11.91 8.08
C GLU A 157 24.62 13.23 7.61
N SER A 158 23.34 13.20 7.24
CA SER A 158 22.47 14.37 7.22
C SER A 158 21.08 14.05 7.75
N ALA A 159 21.02 13.26 8.83
CA ALA A 159 19.83 13.18 9.68
C ALA A 159 19.78 14.31 10.73
N ALA A 160 20.73 15.27 10.77
CA ALA A 160 20.72 16.32 11.79
C ALA A 160 21.59 17.56 11.48
N ALA A 161 21.69 18.00 10.22
CA ALA A 161 22.41 19.24 9.90
C ALA A 161 21.44 20.29 9.29
N ALA A 162 20.88 21.11 10.19
CA ALA A 162 20.13 22.35 9.95
C ALA A 162 18.83 22.23 9.12
N LEU A 163 17.78 21.66 9.72
CA LEU A 163 16.42 22.10 9.40
C LEU A 163 16.31 23.59 9.78
N GLY A 164 16.00 24.46 8.82
CA GLY A 164 15.46 25.79 9.11
C GLY A 164 16.41 26.98 9.18
N HIS A 165 17.59 26.97 8.56
CA HIS A 165 18.36 28.22 8.41
C HIS A 165 18.97 28.34 6.99
N GLY A 166 18.30 29.10 6.12
CA GLY A 166 18.87 29.55 4.84
C GLY A 166 18.48 28.75 3.58
N ASN A 167 17.48 27.87 3.66
CA ASN A 167 16.98 27.13 2.49
C ASN A 167 15.75 27.83 1.88
N HIS A 168 15.77 28.01 0.55
CA HIS A 168 14.66 28.63 -0.20
C HIS A 168 13.67 27.60 -0.74
N VAL A 169 12.37 27.94 -0.69
CA VAL A 169 11.26 27.13 -1.22
C VAL A 169 10.45 27.99 -2.20
N LEU A 170 10.26 27.51 -3.43
CA LEU A 170 9.36 28.16 -4.40
C LEU A 170 7.92 27.74 -4.10
N LEU A 171 7.07 28.70 -3.72
CA LEU A 171 5.67 28.46 -3.42
C LEU A 171 4.79 28.95 -4.58
N VAL A 172 4.19 28.02 -5.32
CA VAL A 172 3.25 28.34 -6.41
C VAL A 172 1.83 28.03 -5.94
N GLU A 173 1.11 29.07 -5.53
CA GLU A 173 -0.28 28.97 -5.05
C GLU A 173 -1.16 30.01 -5.76
N GLY A 174 -2.38 29.60 -6.15
CA GLY A 174 -3.31 30.43 -6.93
C GLY A 174 -4.25 31.27 -6.07
N ASN A 175 -4.28 31.03 -4.77
CA ASN A 175 -5.08 31.74 -3.79
C ASN A 175 -4.17 32.40 -2.75
N SER A 176 -4.25 33.73 -2.61
CA SER A 176 -3.41 34.51 -1.70
C SER A 176 -3.52 34.07 -0.24
N ASP A 177 -4.72 33.72 0.24
CA ASP A 177 -4.91 33.38 1.65
C ASP A 177 -4.22 32.05 2.02
N VAL A 178 -4.19 31.11 1.07
CA VAL A 178 -3.52 29.81 1.22
C VAL A 178 -2.01 29.98 1.07
N GLY A 179 -1.58 30.82 0.13
CA GLY A 179 -0.17 31.15 -0.07
C GLY A 179 0.44 31.79 1.17
N ASP A 180 -0.26 32.75 1.77
CA ASP A 180 0.17 33.41 2.99
C ASP A 180 0.29 32.41 4.15
N PHE A 181 -0.73 31.57 4.36
CA PHE A 181 -0.68 30.55 5.42
C PHE A 181 0.51 29.58 5.25
N ALA A 182 0.72 29.07 4.04
CA ALA A 182 1.82 28.15 3.74
C ALA A 182 3.20 28.82 3.89
N SER A 183 3.33 30.08 3.48
CA SER A 183 4.55 30.87 3.66
C SER A 183 4.91 31.05 5.14
N HIS A 184 3.93 31.37 6.00
CA HIS A 184 4.16 31.50 7.44
C HIS A 184 4.60 30.16 8.06
N MET A 185 3.98 29.04 7.68
CA MET A 185 4.41 27.72 8.16
C MET A 185 5.84 27.37 7.74
N LEU A 186 6.24 27.73 6.52
CA LEU A 186 7.60 27.52 6.03
C LEU A 186 8.61 28.38 6.80
N GLN A 187 8.26 29.63 7.12
CA GLN A 187 9.08 30.51 7.95
C GLN A 187 9.23 30.02 9.39
N ASP A 188 8.17 29.50 10.01
CA ASP A 188 8.22 28.89 11.34
C ASP A 188 9.14 27.66 11.38
N LEU A 189 9.24 26.96 10.25
CA LEU A 189 10.17 25.85 10.04
C LEU A 189 11.57 26.30 9.57
N GLY A 190 11.77 27.62 9.41
CA GLY A 190 13.05 28.26 9.11
C GLY A 190 13.46 28.27 7.62
N TYR A 191 12.48 28.16 6.72
CA TYR A 191 12.66 28.26 5.27
C TYR A 191 12.26 29.66 4.78
N GLU A 192 12.93 30.14 3.72
CA GLU A 192 12.51 31.35 3.00
C GLU A 192 11.65 30.96 1.79
N ALA A 193 10.37 31.37 1.80
CA ALA A 193 9.47 31.16 0.67
C ALA A 193 9.60 32.30 -0.36
N THR A 194 9.71 31.96 -1.65
CA THR A 194 9.66 32.88 -2.80
C THR A 194 8.61 32.47 -3.80
#